data_AF-A0A182UZH7-F1
#
_entry.id   AF-A0A182UZH7-F1
#
_cell.length_a   1.000
_cell.length_b   1.000
_cell.length_c   1.000
_cell.angle_alpha   90.00
_cell.angle_beta   90.00
_cell.angle_gamma   90.00
#
_symmetry.space_group_name_H-M   'P 1'
#
loop_
_entity.id
_entity.type
_entity.pdbx_description
1 polymer ?
#
loop_
_entity_poly.entity_id
_entity_poly.type
_entity_poly.pdbx_seq_one_letter_code
_entity_poly.pdbx_strand_id
1 'polypeptide(L)'
;MERYLRFYIKFQGYMIGGFTLLLSILMTLVIFQSNDPYYPMEFYYNYRFMGTTALVLGIFWFFAGCTFLYGVHCEIKQCLLPFALLYLVDLALLAIRDIVMIWHDRRWYSMVFVNIPTLLAVLYITCYLFMTLVALGRLFSTDPKPQTGDNFVRFSNGITNPVALAEEEEAALVAE
;
A
#
# COMPACT_ATOMS: atom_id res chain seq x y z
N MET A 1 -0.33 16.77 14.13
CA MET A 1 0.22 17.28 12.86
C MET A 1 -0.70 18.37 12.30
N GLU A 2 -0.21 19.41 11.61
CA GLU A 2 -1.09 20.41 11.00
C GLU A 2 -2.09 19.76 10.02
N ARG A 3 -3.36 20.20 10.05
CA ARG A 3 -4.46 19.61 9.26
C ARG A 3 -4.15 19.57 7.76
N TYR A 4 -3.41 20.57 7.26
CA TYR A 4 -2.95 20.66 5.88
C TYR A 4 -1.92 19.58 5.52
N LEU A 5 -0.96 19.29 6.40
CA LEU A 5 0.07 18.27 6.16
C LEU A 5 -0.55 16.87 6.08
N ARG A 6 -1.50 16.57 6.98
CA ARG A 6 -2.26 15.31 6.98
C ARG A 6 -3.06 15.13 5.69
N PHE A 7 -3.69 16.19 5.22
CA PHE A 7 -4.43 16.17 3.94
C PHE A 7 -3.48 15.92 2.76
N TYR A 8 -2.35 16.62 2.70
CA TYR A 8 -1.37 16.48 1.64
C TYR A 8 -0.80 15.06 1.55
N ILE A 9 -0.38 14.46 2.67
CA ILE A 9 0.19 13.10 2.68
C ILE A 9 -0.85 12.07 2.20
N LYS A 10 -2.11 12.20 2.64
CA LYS A 10 -3.19 11.33 2.17
C LYS A 10 -3.48 11.52 0.69
N PHE A 11 -3.51 12.77 0.22
CA PHE A 11 -3.67 13.06 -1.20
C PHE A 11 -2.58 12.38 -2.04
N GLN A 12 -1.32 12.43 -1.61
CA GLN A 12 -0.23 11.72 -2.29
C GLN A 12 -0.45 10.20 -2.30
N GLY A 13 -0.92 9.62 -1.19
CA GLY A 13 -1.32 8.21 -1.14
C GLY A 13 -2.43 7.88 -2.14
N TYR A 14 -3.48 8.69 -2.21
CA TYR A 14 -4.57 8.50 -3.19
C TYR A 14 -4.08 8.62 -4.63
N MET A 15 -3.21 9.58 -4.92
CA MET A 15 -2.63 9.75 -6.25
C MET A 15 -1.80 8.53 -6.66
N ILE A 16 -0.92 8.05 -5.79
CA ILE A 16 -0.14 6.83 -6.06
C ILE A 16 -1.06 5.64 -6.30
N GLY A 17 -2.01 5.38 -5.41
CA GLY A 17 -2.94 4.26 -5.55
C GLY A 17 -3.80 4.34 -6.82
N GLY A 18 -4.33 5.53 -7.11
CA GLY A 18 -5.15 5.79 -8.30
C GLY A 18 -4.37 5.62 -9.60
N PHE A 19 -3.17 6.19 -9.69
CA PHE A 19 -2.31 6.00 -10.86
C PHE A 19 -1.88 4.55 -11.01
N THR A 20 -1.58 3.85 -9.91
CA THR A 20 -1.21 2.43 -9.98
C THR A 20 -2.35 1.59 -10.54
N LEU A 21 -3.59 1.82 -10.11
CA LEU A 21 -4.75 1.11 -10.66
C LEU A 21 -4.97 1.41 -12.14
N LEU A 22 -4.93 2.69 -12.50
CA LEU A 22 -5.11 3.12 -13.89
C LEU A 22 -4.03 2.53 -14.80
N LEU A 23 -2.76 2.62 -14.40
CA LEU A 23 -1.64 2.06 -15.17
C LEU A 23 -1.65 0.54 -15.20
N SER A 24 -2.02 -0.12 -14.11
CA SER A 24 -2.17 -1.58 -14.07
C SER A 24 -3.17 -2.03 -15.15
N ILE A 25 -4.35 -1.41 -15.22
CA ILE A 25 -5.36 -1.78 -16.23
C ILE A 25 -4.88 -1.43 -17.65
N LEU A 26 -4.46 -0.19 -17.88
CA LEU A 26 -4.08 0.28 -19.21
C LEU A 26 -2.87 -0.47 -19.77
N MET A 27 -1.79 -0.60 -18.99
CA MET A 27 -0.58 -1.28 -19.45
C MET A 27 -0.85 -2.76 -19.69
N THR A 28 -1.66 -3.41 -18.86
CA THR A 28 -2.03 -4.82 -19.06
C THR A 28 -2.79 -5.02 -20.37
N LEU A 29 -3.75 -4.15 -20.68
CA LEU A 29 -4.50 -4.21 -21.93
C LEU A 29 -3.60 -3.91 -23.15
N VAL A 30 -2.75 -2.88 -23.07
CA VAL A 30 -1.83 -2.52 -24.15
C VAL A 30 -0.85 -3.67 -24.42
N ILE A 31 -0.25 -4.26 -23.38
CA ILE A 31 0.69 -5.37 -23.54
C ILE A 31 -0.01 -6.59 -24.14
N PHE A 32 -1.23 -6.89 -23.68
CA PHE A 32 -2.03 -8.01 -24.19
C PHE A 32 -2.41 -7.85 -25.66
N GLN A 33 -2.76 -6.63 -26.11
CA GLN A 33 -3.09 -6.37 -27.50
C GLN A 33 -1.85 -6.31 -28.42
N SER A 34 -0.70 -5.89 -27.89
CA SER A 34 0.50 -5.67 -28.69
C SER A 34 1.41 -6.90 -28.82
N ASN A 35 1.18 -7.94 -28.03
CA ASN A 35 2.02 -9.13 -28.00
C ASN A 35 1.20 -10.42 -28.13
N ASP A 36 1.77 -11.41 -28.79
CA ASP A 36 1.18 -12.75 -28.79
C ASP A 36 1.13 -13.33 -27.37
N PRO A 37 0.04 -14.04 -27.01
CA PRO A 37 -0.10 -14.63 -25.68
C PRO A 37 0.89 -15.79 -25.45
N TYR A 38 1.37 -16.41 -26.53
CA TYR A 38 2.37 -17.46 -26.47
C TYR A 38 3.76 -16.87 -26.25
N TYR A 39 4.54 -17.51 -25.39
CA TYR A 39 5.88 -17.07 -25.04
C TYR A 39 6.92 -17.81 -25.91
N PRO A 40 7.45 -17.20 -27.00
CA PRO A 40 8.50 -17.84 -27.77
C PRO A 40 9.77 -17.96 -26.93
N MET A 41 10.31 -19.18 -26.84
CA MET A 41 11.53 -19.48 -26.06
C MET A 41 12.73 -18.65 -26.48
N GLU A 42 12.75 -18.12 -27.70
CA GLU A 42 13.82 -17.24 -28.23
C GLU A 42 13.85 -15.85 -27.55
N PHE A 43 12.76 -15.44 -26.89
CA PHE A 43 12.60 -14.10 -26.31
C PHE A 43 12.46 -14.11 -24.78
N TYR A 44 12.98 -15.17 -24.14
CA TYR A 44 12.76 -15.41 -22.71
C TYR A 44 13.33 -14.33 -21.76
N TYR A 45 14.20 -13.48 -22.30
CA TYR A 45 14.84 -12.38 -21.59
C TYR A 45 13.89 -11.21 -21.29
N ASN A 46 12.69 -11.13 -21.90
CA ASN A 46 11.76 -9.98 -21.72
C ASN A 46 10.42 -10.38 -21.07
N TYR A 47 10.46 -11.31 -20.12
CA TYR A 47 9.30 -11.89 -19.44
C TYR A 47 8.36 -10.89 -18.76
N ARG A 48 8.79 -9.65 -18.50
CA ARG A 48 7.93 -8.62 -17.88
C ARG A 48 6.94 -7.98 -18.86
N PHE A 49 7.30 -7.92 -20.14
CA PHE A 49 6.57 -7.13 -21.14
C PHE A 49 5.96 -7.99 -22.25
N MET A 50 5.91 -9.31 -22.08
CA MET A 50 5.54 -10.21 -23.17
C MET A 50 4.76 -11.42 -22.67
N GLY A 51 3.76 -11.84 -23.45
CA GLY A 51 2.95 -13.01 -23.17
C GLY A 51 2.02 -12.86 -21.95
N THR A 52 1.61 -14.00 -21.40
CA THR A 52 0.65 -14.11 -20.28
C THR A 52 1.21 -13.64 -18.93
N THR A 53 2.53 -13.55 -18.77
CA THR A 53 3.18 -13.09 -17.53
C THR A 53 2.85 -11.64 -17.20
N ALA A 54 2.71 -10.79 -18.22
CA ALA A 54 2.31 -9.39 -18.05
C ALA A 54 0.88 -9.27 -17.51
N LEU A 55 -0.04 -10.15 -17.92
CA LEU A 55 -1.40 -10.22 -17.38
C LEU A 55 -1.39 -10.58 -15.89
N VAL A 56 -0.63 -11.63 -15.54
CA VAL A 56 -0.51 -12.10 -14.16
C VAL A 56 0.05 -11.00 -13.26
N LEU A 57 1.13 -10.33 -13.71
CA LEU A 57 1.72 -9.21 -12.99
C LEU A 57 0.75 -8.03 -12.88
N GLY A 58 0.00 -7.74 -13.95
CA GLY A 58 -1.05 -6.74 -13.98
C GLY A 58 -2.13 -6.97 -12.93
N ILE A 59 -2.62 -8.20 -12.80
CA ILE A 59 -3.60 -8.61 -11.80
C ILE A 59 -3.06 -8.41 -10.38
N PHE A 60 -1.81 -8.80 -10.12
CA PHE A 60 -1.18 -8.55 -8.81
C PHE A 60 -1.11 -7.06 -8.48
N TRP A 61 -0.72 -6.23 -9.45
CA TRP A 61 -0.70 -4.77 -9.28
C TRP A 61 -2.09 -4.17 -9.08
N PHE A 62 -3.12 -4.72 -9.70
CA PHE A 62 -4.50 -4.31 -9.49
C PHE A 62 -4.94 -4.56 -8.05
N PHE A 63 -4.73 -5.78 -7.54
CA PHE A 63 -5.06 -6.10 -6.15
C PHE A 63 -4.22 -5.31 -5.15
N ALA A 64 -2.93 -5.13 -5.40
CA ALA A 64 -2.06 -4.29 -4.58
C ALA A 64 -2.52 -2.82 -4.57
N GLY A 65 -2.94 -2.27 -5.71
CA GLY A 65 -3.49 -0.92 -5.80
C GLY A 65 -4.81 -0.76 -5.03
N CYS A 66 -5.73 -1.73 -5.16
CA CYS A 66 -6.99 -1.74 -4.43
C CYS A 66 -6.78 -1.83 -2.91
N THR A 67 -5.93 -2.75 -2.45
CA THR A 67 -5.59 -2.90 -1.03
C THR A 67 -4.90 -1.65 -0.49
N PHE A 68 -4.01 -1.03 -1.27
CA PHE A 68 -3.35 0.22 -0.88
C PHE A 68 -4.35 1.38 -0.74
N LEU A 69 -5.24 1.58 -1.70
CA LEU A 69 -6.28 2.62 -1.61
C LEU A 69 -7.23 2.39 -0.42
N TYR A 70 -7.62 1.14 -0.19
CA TYR A 70 -8.40 0.77 0.99
C TYR A 70 -7.63 1.10 2.29
N GLY A 71 -6.34 0.79 2.33
CA GLY A 71 -5.45 1.13 3.44
C GLY A 71 -5.36 2.64 3.70
N VAL A 72 -5.28 3.45 2.65
CA VAL A 72 -5.27 4.92 2.77
C VAL A 72 -6.62 5.46 3.25
N HIS A 73 -7.73 4.88 2.78
CA HIS A 73 -9.08 5.30 3.15
C HIS A 73 -9.43 4.94 4.61
N CYS A 74 -9.13 3.71 5.01
CA CYS A 74 -9.40 3.19 6.35
C CYS A 74 -8.30 3.51 7.37
N GLU A 75 -7.20 4.15 6.95
CA GLU A 75 -6.02 4.44 7.78
C GLU A 75 -5.37 3.17 8.37
N ILE A 76 -5.39 2.05 7.64
CA ILE A 76 -4.87 0.75 8.11
C ILE A 76 -3.45 0.52 7.58
N LYS A 77 -2.45 0.57 8.48
CA LYS A 77 -1.03 0.39 8.13
C LYS A 77 -0.71 -0.96 7.48
N GLN A 78 -1.38 -2.03 7.87
CA GLN A 78 -1.13 -3.38 7.35
C GLN A 78 -1.43 -3.49 5.84
N CYS A 79 -2.37 -2.69 5.33
CA CYS A 79 -2.75 -2.69 3.93
C CYS A 79 -1.72 -1.99 3.02
N LEU A 80 -0.69 -1.33 3.57
CA LEU A 80 0.38 -0.70 2.79
C LEU A 80 1.51 -1.68 2.45
N LEU A 81 1.70 -2.71 3.28
CA LEU A 81 2.72 -3.74 3.11
C LEU A 81 2.64 -4.51 1.77
N PRO A 82 1.48 -5.02 1.32
CA PRO A 82 1.42 -5.78 0.08
C PRO A 82 1.90 -4.97 -1.12
N PHE A 83 1.61 -3.67 -1.14
CA PHE A 83 2.06 -2.75 -2.17
C PHE A 83 3.59 -2.58 -2.16
N ALA A 84 4.17 -2.34 -0.99
CA ALA A 84 5.62 -2.18 -0.83
C ALA A 84 6.39 -3.46 -1.20
N LEU A 85 5.88 -4.62 -0.77
CA LEU A 85 6.47 -5.92 -1.06
C LEU A 85 6.41 -6.21 -2.56
N LEU A 86 5.25 -6.03 -3.19
CA LEU A 86 5.10 -6.24 -4.63
C LEU A 86 6.05 -5.35 -5.42
N TYR A 87 6.21 -4.08 -5.03
CA TYR A 87 7.17 -3.17 -5.65
C TYR A 87 8.62 -3.67 -5.56
N LEU A 88 9.05 -4.16 -4.39
CA LEU A 88 10.40 -4.70 -4.20
C LEU A 88 10.64 -5.96 -5.03
N VAL A 89 9.67 -6.89 -5.05
CA VAL A 89 9.74 -8.09 -5.88
C VAL A 89 9.82 -7.71 -7.35
N ASP A 90 9.01 -6.76 -7.78
CA ASP A 90 8.97 -6.25 -9.14
C ASP A 90 10.28 -5.58 -9.57
N LEU A 91 10.93 -4.85 -8.65
CA LEU A 91 12.25 -4.24 -8.84
C LEU A 91 13.37 -5.31 -8.90
N ALA A 92 13.29 -6.35 -8.06
CA ALA A 92 14.21 -7.48 -8.11
C ALA A 92 14.08 -8.25 -9.44
N LEU A 93 12.85 -8.46 -9.91
CA LEU A 93 12.60 -9.04 -11.24
C LEU A 93 13.20 -8.16 -12.35
N LEU A 94 13.07 -6.83 -12.30
CA LEU A 94 13.74 -5.97 -13.28
C LEU A 94 15.25 -6.15 -13.28
N ALA A 95 15.86 -6.33 -12.11
CA ALA A 95 17.31 -6.55 -12.01
C ALA A 95 17.72 -7.89 -12.61
N ILE A 96 16.97 -8.97 -12.32
CA ILE A 96 17.19 -10.29 -12.93
C ILE A 96 17.04 -10.20 -14.45
N ARG A 97 16.00 -9.53 -14.95
CA ARG A 97 15.79 -9.31 -16.38
C ARG A 97 16.99 -8.63 -17.04
N ASP A 98 17.52 -7.58 -16.44
CA ASP A 98 18.69 -6.88 -16.98
C ASP A 98 19.94 -7.78 -17.00
N ILE A 99 20.15 -8.60 -15.98
CA ILE A 99 21.24 -9.60 -15.97
C ILE A 99 21.08 -10.60 -17.12
N VAL A 100 19.86 -11.11 -17.34
CA VAL A 100 19.58 -12.04 -18.45
C VAL A 100 19.77 -11.36 -19.80
N MET A 101 19.41 -10.09 -19.94
CA MET A 101 19.64 -9.31 -21.16
C MET A 101 21.14 -9.09 -21.44
N ILE A 102 21.95 -8.90 -20.40
CA ILE A 102 23.41 -8.78 -20.52
C ILE A 102 24.00 -10.11 -21.03
N TRP A 103 23.52 -11.24 -20.52
CA TRP A 103 24.00 -12.56 -20.97
C TRP A 103 23.66 -12.86 -22.44
N HIS A 104 22.59 -12.24 -22.96
CA HIS A 104 22.17 -12.36 -24.37
C HIS A 104 22.71 -11.25 -25.28
N ASP A 105 23.74 -10.52 -24.86
CA ASP A 105 24.36 -9.41 -25.62
C ASP A 105 23.35 -8.39 -26.17
N ARG A 106 22.26 -8.14 -25.42
CA ARG A 106 21.25 -7.15 -25.81
C ARG A 106 21.80 -5.74 -25.60
N ARG A 107 21.28 -4.80 -26.39
CA ARG A 107 21.79 -3.42 -26.40
C ARG A 107 21.51 -2.72 -25.06
N TRP A 108 22.52 -2.01 -24.56
CA TRP A 108 22.51 -1.32 -23.26
C TRP A 108 21.32 -0.37 -23.05
N TYR A 109 20.83 0.29 -24.10
CA TYR A 109 19.70 1.24 -24.00
C TYR A 109 18.35 0.56 -23.70
N SER A 110 18.24 -0.76 -23.88
CA SER A 110 17.04 -1.54 -23.57
C SER A 110 16.98 -2.02 -22.12
N MET A 111 18.08 -1.90 -21.38
CA MET A 111 18.21 -2.29 -19.99
C MET A 111 17.84 -1.11 -19.08
N VAL A 112 17.18 -1.38 -17.96
CA VAL A 112 16.66 -0.34 -17.06
C VAL A 112 17.73 0.20 -16.11
N PHE A 113 18.61 -0.64 -15.59
CA PHE A 113 19.65 -0.29 -14.63
C PHE A 113 20.97 0.13 -15.29
N VAL A 114 21.19 -0.21 -16.56
CA VAL A 114 22.40 0.18 -17.31
C VAL A 114 22.20 1.51 -18.02
N ASN A 115 21.00 1.80 -18.51
CA ASN A 115 20.68 3.07 -19.15
C ASN A 115 20.48 4.17 -18.08
N ILE A 116 21.36 5.17 -18.07
CA ILE A 116 21.41 6.21 -17.02
C ILE A 116 20.07 6.94 -16.84
N PRO A 117 19.42 7.46 -17.90
CA PRO A 117 18.08 8.06 -17.80
C PRO A 117 17.05 7.18 -17.10
N THR A 118 16.97 5.88 -17.44
CA THR A 118 15.98 4.98 -16.85
C THR A 118 16.35 4.61 -15.42
N LEU A 119 17.63 4.46 -15.12
CA LEU A 119 18.13 4.22 -13.78
C LEU A 119 17.74 5.38 -12.84
N LEU A 120 17.96 6.62 -13.27
CA LEU A 120 17.58 7.82 -12.51
C LEU A 120 16.07 7.90 -12.30
N ALA A 121 15.27 7.58 -13.34
CA ALA A 121 13.82 7.55 -13.22
C ALA A 121 13.35 6.50 -12.20
N VAL A 122 13.89 5.27 -12.25
CA VAL A 122 13.56 4.21 -11.29
C VAL A 122 13.95 4.61 -9.89
N LEU A 123 15.15 5.17 -9.68
CA LEU A 123 15.61 5.62 -8.38
C LEU A 123 14.73 6.75 -7.82
N TYR A 124 14.38 7.73 -8.64
CA TYR A 124 13.47 8.81 -8.27
C TYR A 124 12.09 8.29 -7.83
N ILE A 125 11.48 7.41 -8.63
CA ILE A 125 10.19 6.79 -8.33
C ILE A 125 10.28 5.96 -7.04
N THR A 126 11.34 5.17 -6.89
CA THR A 126 11.59 4.33 -5.71
C THR A 126 11.64 5.19 -4.45
N CYS A 127 12.49 6.22 -4.45
CA CYS A 127 12.65 7.12 -3.31
C CYS A 127 11.33 7.82 -2.97
N TYR A 128 10.61 8.34 -3.96
CA TYR A 128 9.33 9.01 -3.78
C TYR A 128 8.28 8.07 -3.16
N LEU A 129 8.14 6.86 -3.71
CA LEU A 129 7.19 5.86 -3.28
C LEU A 129 7.46 5.43 -1.82
N PHE A 130 8.72 5.13 -1.47
CA PHE A 130 9.07 4.75 -0.11
C PHE A 130 8.93 5.89 0.89
N MET A 131 9.31 7.13 0.54
CA MET A 131 9.08 8.29 1.41
C MET A 131 7.59 8.45 1.70
N THR A 132 6.73 8.29 0.69
CA THR A 132 5.28 8.43 0.84
C THR A 132 4.70 7.30 1.69
N LEU A 133 5.15 6.05 1.50
CA LEU A 133 4.77 4.90 2.33
C LEU A 133 5.17 5.09 3.80
N VAL A 134 6.40 5.55 4.05
CA VAL A 134 6.89 5.81 5.41
C VAL A 134 6.08 6.94 6.06
N ALA A 135 5.80 8.02 5.33
CA ALA A 135 4.99 9.13 5.80
C ALA A 135 3.56 8.69 6.15
N LEU A 136 2.91 7.89 5.28
CA LEU A 136 1.59 7.32 5.54
C LEU A 136 1.62 6.35 6.72
N GLY A 137 2.61 5.47 6.79
CA GLY A 137 2.76 4.51 7.88
C GLY A 137 2.96 5.20 9.24
N ARG A 138 3.70 6.31 9.27
CA ARG A 138 3.82 7.18 10.47
C ARG A 138 2.49 7.85 10.79
N LEU A 139 1.84 8.46 9.80
CA LEU A 139 0.56 9.15 9.96
C LEU A 139 -0.52 8.26 10.56
N PHE A 140 -0.62 7.02 10.10
CA PHE A 140 -1.59 6.03 10.60
C PHE A 140 -1.24 5.49 12.00
N SER A 141 0.02 5.59 12.41
CA SER A 141 0.46 5.13 13.74
C SER A 141 0.32 6.21 14.82
N THR A 142 0.53 7.49 14.49
CA THR A 142 0.57 8.59 15.47
C THR A 142 -0.77 9.28 15.70
N ASP A 143 -1.60 9.40 14.66
CA ASP A 143 -2.89 10.10 14.73
C ASP A 143 -3.99 9.17 14.19
N PRO A 144 -4.40 8.10 14.90
CA PRO A 144 -5.52 7.28 14.44
C PRO A 144 -6.79 8.15 14.31
N LYS A 145 -7.60 7.93 13.27
CA LYS A 145 -8.94 8.54 13.14
C LYS A 145 -9.63 8.46 14.51
N PRO A 146 -10.17 9.57 15.05
CA PRO A 146 -10.93 9.51 16.30
C PRO A 146 -12.02 8.46 16.10
N GLN A 147 -11.92 7.35 16.83
CA GLN A 147 -12.92 6.30 16.75
C GLN A 147 -14.26 6.95 17.08
N THR A 148 -15.14 7.05 16.08
CA THR A 148 -16.55 7.37 16.28
C THR A 148 -17.18 6.10 16.85
N GLY A 149 -16.87 5.83 18.10
CA GLY A 149 -17.34 4.70 18.88
C GLY A 149 -17.26 5.15 20.33
N ASP A 150 -18.40 5.12 20.99
CA ASP A 150 -18.65 5.61 22.34
C ASP A 150 -17.73 4.95 23.38
N ASN A 151 -16.49 5.39 23.47
CA ASN A 151 -15.63 5.11 24.61
C ASN A 151 -16.00 6.07 25.74
N PHE A 152 -17.25 5.93 26.22
CA PHE A 152 -17.52 6.17 27.63
C PHE A 152 -16.79 5.10 28.41
N VAL A 153 -15.48 5.25 28.55
CA VAL A 153 -14.81 4.80 29.76
C VAL A 153 -15.35 5.72 30.85
N ARG A 154 -16.56 5.41 31.35
CA ARG A 154 -16.99 5.83 32.68
C ARG A 154 -15.97 5.18 33.60
N PHE A 155 -14.93 5.92 33.95
CA PHE A 155 -14.20 5.63 35.16
C PHE A 155 -15.25 5.64 36.26
N SER A 156 -15.65 4.45 36.72
CA SER A 156 -16.17 4.29 38.07
C SER A 156 -15.01 4.66 38.98
N ASN A 157 -14.79 5.97 39.14
CA ASN A 157 -14.21 6.46 40.35
C ASN A 157 -15.15 5.94 41.43
N GLY A 158 -14.62 5.25 42.43
CA GLY A 158 -15.35 4.72 43.58
C GLY A 158 -16.00 5.81 44.43
N ILE A 159 -16.80 6.67 43.80
CA ILE A 159 -17.80 7.51 44.41
C ILE A 159 -19.00 6.58 44.52
N THR A 160 -19.04 5.86 45.65
CA THR A 160 -20.27 5.33 46.19
C THR A 160 -21.32 6.43 46.11
N ASN A 161 -22.35 6.22 45.30
CA ASN A 161 -23.48 7.12 45.20
C ASN A 161 -24.12 7.17 46.60
N PRO A 162 -24.14 8.30 47.32
CA PRO A 162 -24.66 8.36 48.69
C PRO A 162 -26.14 7.99 48.76
N VAL A 163 -26.85 8.01 47.61
CA VAL A 163 -28.23 7.54 47.50
C VAL A 163 -28.33 6.02 47.58
N ALA A 164 -27.35 5.27 47.06
CA ALA A 164 -27.36 3.80 47.09
C ALA A 164 -27.03 3.23 48.49
N LEU A 165 -26.17 3.93 49.25
CA LEU A 165 -25.88 3.56 50.64
C LEU A 165 -27.07 3.85 51.57
N ALA A 166 -27.84 4.91 51.31
CA ALA A 166 -29.05 5.20 52.08
C ALA A 166 -30.13 4.13 51.87
N GLU A 167 -30.30 3.62 50.65
CA GLU A 167 -31.25 2.53 50.36
C GLU A 167 -30.82 1.19 50.99
N GLU A 168 -29.52 0.91 51.09
CA GLU A 168 -28.99 -0.28 51.77
C GLU A 168 -29.12 -0.19 53.31
N GLU A 169 -28.91 0.99 53.91
CA GLU A 169 -29.12 1.20 55.35
C GLU A 169 -30.61 1.14 55.75
N GLU A 170 -31.51 1.70 54.93
CA GLU A 170 -32.96 1.62 55.19
C GLU A 170 -33.49 0.20 55.03
N ALA A 171 -32.98 -0.57 54.06
CA ALA A 171 -33.36 -1.97 53.88
C ALA A 171 -32.85 -2.89 55.01
N ALA A 172 -31.70 -2.57 55.62
CA ALA A 172 -31.16 -3.32 56.75
C ALA A 172 -31.93 -3.05 58.06
N LEU A 173 -32.44 -1.83 58.25
CA LEU A 173 -33.19 -1.43 59.45
C LEU A 173 -34.63 -1.96 59.51
N VAL A 174 -35.18 -2.46 58.40
CA VAL A 174 -36.53 -3.06 58.34
C VAL A 174 -36.49 -4.58 58.58
N ALA A 175 -35.30 -5.16 58.71
CA ALA A 175 -35.09 -6.61 58.85
C ALA A 175 -34.74 -7.08 60.29
N GLU A 176 -34.67 -6.18 61.28
CA GLU A 176 -34.65 -6.50 62.73
C GLU A 176 -35.97 -6.14 63.41
#